data_AF-A0AAP2E4S8-F1
#
_entry.id   AF-A0AAP2E4S8-F1
#
_cell.length_a   1.000
_cell.length_b   1.000
_cell.length_c   1.000
_cell.angle_alpha   90.00
_cell.angle_beta   90.00
_cell.angle_gamma   90.00
#
_symmetry.space_group_name_H-M   'P 1'
#
loop_
_entity.id
_entity.type
_entity.pdbx_description
1 polymer ?
#
loop_
_entity_poly.entity_id
_entity_poly.type
_entity_poly.pdbx_seq_one_letter_code
_entity_poly.pdbx_strand_id
1 'polypeptide(L)'
;MNDQSVGWKFFNAFFGVIVIGIGLVNVFWGNDPGFGVFLLVLSCAYFPPLQALFKDKTGRSIPGLVKFLLGIFILWAALGVGELFPKVNLMLNGL
;
A
#
# COMPACT_ATOMS: atom_id res chain seq x y z
N MET A 1 -21.20 -4.56 17.61
CA MET A 1 -19.75 -4.60 17.30
C MET A 1 -19.55 -5.66 16.24
N ASN A 2 -19.27 -5.25 15.00
CA ASN A 2 -19.17 -6.19 13.89
C ASN A 2 -17.87 -6.99 14.04
N ASP A 3 -17.99 -8.25 14.44
CA ASP A 3 -16.85 -9.13 14.63
C ASP A 3 -16.28 -9.49 13.25
N GLN A 4 -15.42 -8.61 12.74
CA GLN A 4 -14.66 -8.85 11.52
C GLN A 4 -13.87 -10.13 11.75
N SER A 5 -14.20 -11.17 10.98
CA SER A 5 -13.57 -12.48 11.09
C SER A 5 -12.05 -12.34 11.15
N VAL A 6 -11.40 -13.13 11.99
CA VAL A 6 -9.94 -13.11 12.16
C VAL A 6 -9.24 -13.20 10.80
N GLY A 7 -9.80 -13.96 9.86
CA GLY A 7 -9.33 -14.04 8.47
C GLY A 7 -9.29 -12.70 7.74
N TRP A 8 -10.29 -11.83 7.90
CA TRP A 8 -10.31 -10.50 7.27
C TRP A 8 -9.25 -9.57 7.86
N LYS A 9 -8.98 -9.66 9.17
CA LYS A 9 -7.91 -8.91 9.83
C LYS A 9 -6.54 -9.36 9.32
N PHE A 10 -6.33 -10.67 9.21
CA PHE A 10 -5.11 -11.23 8.64
C PHE A 10 -4.92 -10.82 7.18
N PHE A 11 -5.97 -10.88 6.36
CA PHE A 11 -5.91 -10.46 4.97
C PHE A 11 -5.50 -9.00 4.82
N ASN A 12 -6.11 -8.09 5.59
CA ASN A 12 -5.74 -6.67 5.56
C ASN A 12 -4.31 -6.42 6.04
N ALA A 13 -3.86 -7.12 7.08
CA ALA A 13 -2.49 -6.98 7.57
C ALA A 13 -1.46 -7.48 6.55
N PHE A 14 -1.70 -8.67 5.99
CA PHE A 14 -0.86 -9.24 4.93
C PHE A 14 -0.79 -8.33 3.71
N PHE A 15 -1.94 -7.83 3.27
CA PHE A 15 -2.02 -6.89 2.16
C PHE A 15 -1.27 -5.59 2.45
N GLY A 16 -1.43 -5.03 3.66
CA GLY A 16 -0.70 -3.83 4.08
C GLY A 16 0.82 -4.00 4.04
N VAL A 17 1.33 -5.16 4.46
CA VAL A 17 2.77 -5.49 4.41
C VAL A 17 3.27 -5.51 2.97
N ILE A 18 2.53 -6.14 2.05
CA ILE A 18 2.91 -6.20 0.63
C ILE A 18 2.99 -4.79 0.03
N VAL A 19 1.97 -3.98 0.26
CA VAL A 19 1.88 -2.62 -0.29
C VAL A 19 2.99 -1.71 0.23
N ILE A 20 3.37 -1.85 1.51
CA ILE A 20 4.54 -1.16 2.07
C ILE A 20 5.83 -1.63 1.41
N GLY A 21 6.02 -2.95 1.28
CA GLY A 21 7.23 -3.51 0.65
C GLY A 21 7.40 -2.97 -0.77
N ILE A 22 6.32 -2.91 -1.53
CA ILE A 22 6.26 -2.30 -2.86
C ILE A 22 6.67 -0.83 -2.83
N GLY A 23 6.12 -0.04 -1.90
CA GLY A 23 6.46 1.37 -1.75
C GLY A 23 7.93 1.57 -1.40
N LEU A 24 8.47 0.79 -0.46
CA LEU A 24 9.88 0.85 -0.07
C LEU A 24 10.81 0.49 -1.23
N VAL A 25 10.54 -0.60 -1.95
CA VAL A 25 11.32 -0.97 -3.13
C VAL A 25 11.30 0.16 -4.15
N ASN A 26 10.15 0.77 -4.41
CA ASN A 26 10.04 1.88 -5.36
C ASN A 26 10.73 3.17 -4.90
N VAL A 27 10.86 3.42 -3.59
CA VAL A 27 11.59 4.58 -3.05
C VAL A 27 13.10 4.38 -3.15
N PHE A 28 13.59 3.20 -2.77
CA PHE A 28 15.02 2.97 -2.60
C PHE A 28 15.72 2.38 -3.84
N TRP A 29 14.99 1.65 -4.69
CA TRP A 29 15.51 1.02 -5.90
C TRP A 29 14.68 1.46 -7.09
N GLY A 30 15.22 2.33 -7.94
CA GLY A 30 14.51 2.83 -9.12
C GLY A 30 15.02 4.19 -9.57
N ASN A 31 14.58 4.62 -10.74
CA ASN A 31 14.92 5.96 -11.23
C ASN A 31 14.02 7.06 -10.61
N ASP A 32 12.85 6.69 -10.10
CA ASP A 32 11.78 7.63 -9.72
C ASP A 32 11.33 7.46 -8.24
N PRO A 33 12.11 7.98 -7.28
CA PRO A 33 11.80 7.85 -5.85
C PRO A 33 10.50 8.57 -5.46
N GLY A 34 10.11 9.62 -6.21
CA GLY A 34 8.85 10.35 -5.99
C GLY A 34 7.62 9.47 -6.18
N PHE A 35 7.65 8.59 -7.18
CA PHE A 35 6.59 7.59 -7.38
C PHE A 35 6.52 6.58 -6.22
N GLY A 36 7.67 6.16 -5.70
CA GLY A 36 7.74 5.31 -4.51
C GLY A 36 7.13 5.96 -3.28
N VAL A 37 7.44 7.25 -3.02
CA VAL A 37 6.87 8.01 -1.89
C VAL A 37 5.36 8.13 -2.04
N PHE A 38 4.86 8.38 -3.26
CA PHE A 38 3.44 8.40 -3.54
C PHE A 38 2.75 7.08 -3.18
N LEU A 39 3.32 5.93 -3.59
CA LEU A 39 2.79 4.62 -3.23
C LEU A 39 2.85 4.36 -1.71
N LEU A 40 3.92 4.79 -1.04
CA LEU A 40 4.07 4.70 0.41
C LEU A 40 3.00 5.52 1.14
N VAL A 41 2.74 6.75 0.71
CA VAL A 41 1.67 7.59 1.27
C VAL A 41 0.30 6.96 1.01
N LEU A 42 0.06 6.40 -0.18
CA LEU A 42 -1.16 5.65 -0.46
C LEU A 42 -1.30 4.42 0.45
N SER A 43 -0.21 3.72 0.74
CA SER A 43 -0.19 2.57 1.66
C SER A 43 -0.60 2.96 3.08
N CYS A 44 -0.31 4.19 3.51
CA CYS A 44 -0.73 4.71 4.80
C CYS A 44 -2.27 4.74 4.93
N ALA A 45 -3.03 4.77 3.84
CA ALA A 45 -4.50 4.69 3.88
C ALA A 45 -5.01 3.35 4.46
N TYR A 46 -4.20 2.30 4.46
CA TYR A 46 -4.50 1.01 5.10
C TYR A 46 -4.21 0.99 6.59
N PHE A 47 -3.45 1.96 7.11
CA PHE A 47 -3.05 1.98 8.50
C PHE A 47 -4.14 2.53 9.43
N PRO A 48 -4.33 1.92 10.62
CA PRO A 48 -5.28 2.40 11.63
C PRO A 48 -5.15 3.90 11.98
N PRO A 49 -3.94 4.48 12.19
CA PRO A 49 -3.80 5.90 12.52
C PRO A 49 -4.35 6.83 11.43
N LEU A 50 -4.12 6.52 10.15
CA LEU A 50 -4.62 7.37 9.05
C LEU A 50 -6.14 7.25 8.89
N GLN A 51 -6.68 6.06 9.15
CA GLN A 51 -8.13 5.85 9.15
C GLN A 51 -8.81 6.62 10.29
N ALA A 52 -8.18 6.68 11.47
CA ALA A 52 -8.67 7.49 12.59
C ALA A 52 -8.67 8.99 12.23
N LEU A 53 -7.56 9.50 11.67
CA LEU A 53 -7.48 10.89 11.20
C LEU A 53 -8.52 11.23 10.12
N PHE A 54 -8.74 10.32 9.16
CA PHE A 54 -9.78 10.49 8.14
C PHE A 54 -11.18 10.47 8.74
N LYS A 55 -11.43 9.59 9.72
CA LYS A 55 -12.73 9.53 10.40
C LYS A 55 -12.98 10.80 11.22
N ASP A 56 -11.95 11.34 11.86
CA ASP A 56 -12.05 12.58 12.65
C ASP A 56 -12.28 13.81 11.78
N LYS A 57 -11.65 13.86 10.60
CA LYS A 57 -11.81 14.98 9.64
C LYS A 57 -13.12 14.93 8.85
N THR A 58 -13.53 13.74 8.40
CA THR A 58 -14.62 13.58 7.44
C THR A 58 -15.90 12.98 8.06
N GLY A 59 -15.85 12.56 9.32
CA GLY A 59 -16.96 11.93 10.04
C GLY A 59 -17.34 10.54 9.51
N ARG A 60 -16.62 10.02 8.51
CA ARG A 60 -16.91 8.75 7.81
C ARG A 60 -15.69 7.85 7.80
N SER A 61 -15.91 6.57 8.09
CA SER A 61 -14.88 5.55 7.92
C SER A 61 -14.69 5.24 6.44
N ILE A 62 -13.44 5.03 6.02
CA ILE A 62 -13.12 4.59 4.66
C ILE A 62 -13.82 3.23 4.42
N PRO A 63 -14.71 3.09 3.42
CA PRO A 63 -15.39 1.84 3.11
C PRO A 63 -14.40 0.75 2.72
N GLY A 64 -14.68 -0.50 3.09
CA GLY A 64 -13.83 -1.65 2.71
C GLY A 64 -13.61 -1.78 1.20
N LEU A 65 -14.63 -1.44 0.40
CA LEU A 65 -14.53 -1.42 -1.06
C LEU A 65 -13.51 -0.40 -1.59
N VAL A 66 -13.44 0.79 -0.99
CA VAL A 66 -12.46 1.81 -1.39
C VAL A 66 -11.05 1.33 -1.11
N LYS A 67 -10.84 0.70 0.06
CA LYS A 67 -9.54 0.07 0.38
C LYS A 67 -9.21 -1.05 -0.59
N PHE A 68 -10.18 -1.86 -0.99
CA PHE A 68 -9.93 -2.92 -1.96
C PHE A 68 -9.50 -2.36 -3.32
N LEU A 69 -10.23 -1.37 -3.85
CA LEU A 69 -9.91 -0.69 -5.11
C LEU A 69 -8.56 0.02 -5.08
N LEU A 70 -8.26 0.71 -3.97
CA LEU A 70 -6.98 1.39 -3.77
C LEU A 70 -5.81 0.38 -3.77
N GLY A 71 -6.08 -0.87 -3.41
CA GLY A 71 -5.07 -1.90 -3.27
C GLY A 71 -4.73 -2.50 -4.62
N ILE A 72 -5.77 -2.78 -5.40
CA ILE A 72 -5.65 -3.11 -6.82
C ILE A 72 -4.91 -2.00 -7.55
N PHE A 73 -5.24 -0.74 -7.28
CA PHE A 73 -4.56 0.40 -7.88
C PHE A 73 -3.08 0.42 -7.55
N ILE A 74 -2.67 0.25 -6.29
CA ILE A 74 -1.24 0.23 -5.92
C ILE A 74 -0.53 -0.96 -6.57
N LEU A 75 -1.13 -2.15 -6.57
CA LEU A 75 -0.54 -3.33 -7.21
C LEU A 75 -0.36 -3.11 -8.71
N TRP A 76 -1.40 -2.64 -9.40
CA TRP A 76 -1.35 -2.34 -10.82
C TRP A 76 -0.33 -1.24 -11.13
N ALA A 77 -0.33 -0.16 -10.35
CA ALA A 77 0.59 0.96 -10.52
C ALA A 77 2.04 0.53 -10.31
N ALA A 78 2.32 -0.29 -9.29
CA ALA A 78 3.66 -0.80 -9.04
C ALA A 78 4.14 -1.78 -10.12
N LEU A 79 3.28 -2.69 -10.57
CA LEU A 79 3.64 -3.70 -11.57
C LEU A 79 3.76 -3.09 -12.98
N GLY A 80 2.87 -2.16 -13.34
CA GLY A 80 2.81 -1.57 -14.67
C GLY A 80 3.70 -0.35 -14.84
N VAL A 81 3.57 0.63 -13.97
CA VAL A 81 4.27 1.93 -14.08
C VAL A 81 5.54 1.96 -13.21
N GLY A 82 5.49 1.31 -12.05
CA GLY A 82 6.56 1.32 -11.07
C GLY A 82 7.75 0.45 -11.42
N GLU A 83 7.74 -0.29 -12.53
CA GLU A 83 8.83 -1.19 -12.91
C GLU A 83 9.30 -2.09 -11.74
N LEU A 84 8.34 -2.61 -10.95
CA LEU A 84 8.63 -3.31 -9.70
C LEU A 84 9.59 -4.49 -9.92
N PHE A 85 9.39 -5.30 -10.95
CA PHE A 85 10.24 -6.46 -11.22
C PHE A 85 11.70 -6.08 -11.51
N PRO A 86 12.00 -5.14 -12.44
CA PRO A 86 13.34 -4.61 -12.62
C PRO A 86 13.98 -4.09 -11.32
N LYS A 87 13.21 -3.38 -10.49
CA LYS A 87 13.70 -2.80 -9.22
C LYS A 87 14.01 -3.85 -8.16
N VAL A 88 13.14 -4.85 -8.03
CA VAL A 88 13.38 -6.02 -7.17
C VAL A 88 14.62 -6.78 -7.67
N ASN A 89 14.80 -6.90 -8.98
CA ASN A 89 15.98 -7.54 -9.55
C ASN A 89 17.26 -6.76 -9.26
N LEU A 90 17.22 -5.42 -9.30
CA LEU A 90 18.34 -4.56 -8.87
C LEU A 90 18.61 -4.68 -7.36
N MET A 91 17.58 -4.85 -6.54
CA MET A 91 17.72 -5.08 -5.10
C MET A 91 18.42 -6.41 -4.80
N LEU A 92 18.09 -7.46 -5.54
CA LEU A 92 18.61 -8.81 -5.33
C LEU A 92 20.02 -9.02 -5.89
N ASN A 93 20.33 -8.42 -7.04
CA ASN A 93 21.62 -8.64 -7.70
C ASN A 93 22.68 -7.62 -7.29
N GLY A 94 22.31 -6.53 -6.60
CA GLY A 94 23.22 -5.41 -6.36
C GLY A 94 23.57 -4.68 -7.67
N LEU A 95 24.08 -3.45 -7.52
CA LEU A 95 24.68 -2.70 -8.64
C LEU A 95 25.84 -3.49 -9.28
#